data_AF-A0A3S1Q3W8-F1
#
_entry.id   AF-A0A3S1Q3W8-F1
#
_cell.length_a   1.000
_cell.length_b   1.000
_cell.length_c   1.000
_cell.angle_alpha   90.00
_cell.angle_beta   90.00
_cell.angle_gamma   90.00
#
_symmetry.space_group_name_H-M   'P 1'
#
loop_
_entity.id
_entity.type
_entity.pdbx_description
1 polymer ?
#
loop_
_entity_poly.entity_id
_entity_poly.type
_entity_poly.pdbx_seq_one_letter_code
_entity_poly.pdbx_strand_id
1 'polypeptide(L)' 'MITPAGSVDRIAAALLANGLVLRGGFNFTPSDVPPTGSSGAPAAAVLLVGQAGAAPWPHFLRWWE' A
#
# COMPACT_ATOMS: atom_id res chain seq x y z
N MET A 1 15.02 11.14 2.70
CA MET A 1 15.83 10.18 1.92
C MET A 1 14.96 9.60 0.82
N ILE A 2 15.41 9.69 -0.43
CA ILE A 2 14.71 9.14 -1.60
C ILE A 2 15.01 7.63 -1.63
N THR A 3 14.00 6.79 -1.43
CA THR A 3 14.11 5.34 -1.63
C THR A 3 14.57 5.07 -3.08
N PRO A 4 15.48 4.13 -3.37
CA PRO A 4 15.88 3.86 -4.75
C PRO A 4 14.63 3.56 -5.59
N ALA A 5 14.48 4.23 -6.73
CA ALA A 5 13.29 4.12 -7.59
C ALA A 5 12.85 2.67 -7.84
N GLY A 6 13.83 1.76 -7.99
CA GLY A 6 13.58 0.34 -8.20
C GLY A 6 12.84 -0.41 -7.08
N SER A 7 12.78 0.11 -5.85
CA SER A 7 11.99 -0.51 -4.78
C SER A 7 10.52 -0.06 -4.80
N VAL A 8 10.27 1.22 -5.11
CA VAL A 8 8.89 1.76 -5.16
C VAL A 8 8.17 1.24 -6.41
N ASP A 9 8.86 1.18 -7.55
CA ASP A 9 8.29 0.70 -8.81
C ASP A 9 7.90 -0.80 -8.72
N ARG A 10 8.71 -1.61 -8.03
CA ARG A 10 8.37 -3.03 -7.78
C ARG A 10 7.13 -3.18 -6.91
N ILE A 11 7.00 -2.36 -5.86
CA ILE A 11 5.81 -2.35 -5.00
C ILE A 11 4.59 -1.94 -5.82
N ALA A 12 4.70 -0.87 -6.62
CA ALA A 12 3.63 -0.41 -7.49
C ALA A 12 3.19 -1.49 -8.48
N ALA A 13 4.14 -2.19 -9.11
CA ALA A 13 3.86 -3.29 -10.04
C ALA A 13 3.15 -4.47 -9.36
N ALA A 14 3.60 -4.86 -8.15
CA ALA A 14 2.98 -5.94 -7.38
C ALA A 14 1.53 -5.60 -6.94
N LEU A 15 1.29 -4.34 -6.57
CA LEU A 15 -0.06 -3.84 -6.28
C LEU A 15 -0.94 -3.85 -7.53
N LEU A 16 -0.41 -3.38 -8.66
CA LEU A 16 -1.15 -3.30 -9.92
C LEU A 16 -1.61 -4.68 -10.42
N ALA A 17 -0.81 -5.72 -10.24
CA ALA A 17 -1.18 -7.10 -10.56
C ALA A 17 -2.46 -7.58 -9.83
N ASN A 18 -2.84 -6.92 -8.73
CA ASN A 18 -4.04 -7.19 -7.93
C ASN A 18 -5.11 -6.09 -8.07
N GLY A 19 -5.00 -5.22 -9.09
CA GLY A 19 -5.91 -4.09 -9.30
C GLY A 19 -5.72 -2.92 -8.32
N LEU A 20 -4.67 -2.96 -7.51
CA LEU A 20 -4.35 -1.90 -6.55
C LEU A 20 -3.38 -0.89 -7.18
N VAL A 21 -3.46 0.36 -6.75
CA VAL A 21 -2.60 1.44 -7.23
C VAL A 21 -1.90 2.10 -6.06
N LEU A 22 -0.57 2.19 -6.14
CA LEU A 22 0.21 3.00 -5.21
C LEU A 22 -0.04 4.48 -5.51
N ARG A 23 -0.59 5.22 -4.54
CA ARG A 23 -0.95 6.64 -4.67
C ARG A 23 0.03 7.58 -3.97
N GLY A 24 0.89 7.04 -3.13
CA GLY A 24 1.91 7.79 -2.41
C GLY A 24 2.38 7.06 -1.17
N GLY A 25 3.20 7.73 -0.37
CA GLY A 25 3.70 7.21 0.88
C GLY A 25 4.83 8.06 1.42
N PHE A 26 5.21 7.80 2.67
CA PHE A 26 6.37 8.41 3.30
C PHE A 26 7.01 7.46 4.30
N ASN A 27 8.30 7.65 4.52
CA ASN A 27 9.04 6.95 5.57
C ASN A 27 8.89 7.72 6.88
N PHE A 28 8.75 7.00 7.99
CA PHE A 28 8.80 7.62 9.30
C PHE A 28 10.23 8.06 9.64
N THR A 29 10.32 9.13 10.41
CA THR A 29 11.54 9.70 10.94
C THR A 29 11.72 9.29 12.41
N PRO A 30 12.92 9.43 12.99
CA PRO A 30 13.15 9.10 14.40
C PRO A 30 12.30 9.92 15.40
N SER A 31 11.74 11.06 14.97
CA SER A 31 10.83 11.88 15.77
C SER A 31 9.36 11.47 15.66
N ASP A 32 9.01 10.58 14.73
CA ASP A 32 7.64 10.10 14.58
C ASP A 32 7.33 8.98 15.58
N VAL A 33 6.05 8.79 15.89
CA VAL A 33 5.55 7.66 16.68
C VAL A 33 4.71 6.76 15.77
N PRO A 34 5.34 5.89 14.96
CA PRO A 34 4.60 5.05 14.02
C PRO A 34 3.81 3.95 14.73
N PRO A 35 2.70 3.50 14.12
CA PRO A 35 1.96 2.36 14.62
C PRO A 35 2.84 1.10 14.60
N THR A 36 2.58 0.17 15.51
CA THR A 36 3.23 -1.14 15.51
C THR A 36 2.61 -2.03 14.44
N GLY A 37 3.48 -2.71 13.69
CA GLY A 37 3.06 -3.72 12.72
C GLY A 37 2.75 -5.07 13.39
N SER A 38 2.39 -6.07 12.59
CA SER A 38 2.12 -7.43 13.05
C SER A 38 3.32 -8.13 13.70
N SER A 39 4.54 -7.66 13.44
CA SER A 39 5.76 -8.12 14.11
C SER A 39 5.99 -7.48 15.49
N GLY A 40 5.13 -6.55 15.91
CA GLY A 40 5.31 -5.75 17.13
C GLY A 40 6.34 -4.61 17.00
N ALA A 41 7.12 -4.58 15.91
CA ALA A 41 8.05 -3.49 15.64
C ALA A 41 7.30 -2.25 15.09
N PRO A 42 7.79 -1.03 15.36
CA PRO A 42 7.24 0.18 14.75
C PRO A 42 7.38 0.15 13.23
N ALA A 43 6.36 0.63 12.51
CA ALA A 43 6.40 0.65 11.04
C ALA A 43 7.50 1.59 10.51
N ALA A 44 8.17 1.18 9.43
CA ALA A 44 9.20 2.00 8.77
C ALA A 44 8.63 3.06 7.83
N ALA A 45 7.45 2.79 7.24
CA ALA A 45 6.81 3.66 6.27
C ALA A 45 5.29 3.42 6.24
N VAL A 46 4.56 4.38 5.67
CA VAL A 46 3.16 4.24 5.27
C VAL A 46 3.06 4.38 3.76
N LEU A 47 2.28 3.51 3.14
CA LEU A 47 1.93 3.56 1.73
C LEU A 47 0.42 3.80 1.59
N LEU A 48 0.04 4.81 0.82
CA LEU A 48 -1.35 5.02 0.43
C LEU A 48 -1.65 4.15 -0.80
N VAL A 49 -2.54 3.19 -0.62
CA VAL A 49 -2.97 2.28 -1.68
C VAL A 49 -4.44 2.52 -1.97
N GLY A 50 -4.77 2.70 -3.25
CA GLY A 50 -6.14 2.81 -3.72
C GLY A 50 -6.50 1.66 -4.64
N GLN A 51 -7.79 1.51 -4.93
CA GLN A 51 -8.27 0.71 -6.05
C GLN A 51 -8.38 1.59 -7.31
N ALA A 52 -8.21 0.97 -8.48
CA ALA A 52 -8.51 1.62 -9.74
C ALA A 52 -9.23 0.64 -10.67
N GLY A 53 -10.30 1.13 -11.31
CA GLY A 53 -11.14 0.31 -12.18
C GLY A 53 -12.16 -0.52 -11.40
N ALA A 54 -12.77 -1.47 -12.11
CA ALA A 54 -13.91 -2.25 -11.62
C ALA A 54 -13.53 -3.63 -11.05
N ALA A 55 -12.24 -3.90 -10.80
CA ALA A 55 -11.76 -5.21 -10.35
C ALA A 55 -12.46 -5.74 -9.07
N PRO A 56 -12.84 -4.90 -8.09
CA PRO A 56 -13.59 -5.36 -6.92
C PRO A 56 -15.08 -5.64 -7.19
N TRP A 57 -15.64 -5.15 -8.30
CA TRP A 57 -17.08 -5.19 -8.56
C TRP A 57 -17.69 -6.60 -8.55
N PRO A 58 -17.04 -7.64 -9.14
CA PRO A 58 -17.52 -9.01 -9.03
C PRO A 58 -17.60 -9.53 -7.58
N HIS A 59 -16.80 -9.00 -6.65
CA HIS A 59 -16.86 -9.38 -5.24
C HIS A 59 -18.06 -8.74 -4.54
N PHE A 60 -18.37 -7.47 -4.86
CA PHE A 60 -19.53 -6.79 -4.30
C PHE A 60 -20.85 -7.38 -4.81
N LEU A 61 -20.93 -7.80 -6.07
CA LEU A 61 -22.14 -8.43 -6.62
C LEU A 61 -22.52 -9.73 -5.89
N ARG A 62 -21.54 -10.54 -5.48
CA ARG A 62 -21.79 -11.76 -4.68
C ARG A 62 -22.30 -11.50 -3.27
N TRP A 63 -22.19 -10.27 -2.78
CA TRP A 63 -22.66 -9.90 -1.45
C TRP A 63 -24.14 -9.50 -1.45
N TRP A 64 -24.72 -9.30 -2.63
CA TRP A 64 -26.11 -8.92 -2.81
C TRP A 64 -27.05 -10.13 -2.99
N GLU A 65 -26.49 -11.33 -3.16
CA GLU A 65 -27.21 -12.62 -3.17
C GLU A 65 -27.32 -13.21 -1.76
#